data_AF-A0A672HEP8-F1
#
_entry.id   AF-A0A672HEP8-F1
#
_cell.length_a   1.000
_cell.length_b   1.000
_cell.length_c   1.000
_cell.angle_alpha   90.00
_cell.angle_beta   90.00
_cell.angle_gamma   90.00
#
_symmetry.space_group_name_H-M   'P 1'
#
loop_
_entity.id
_entity.type
_entity.pdbx_description
1 polymer ?
#
loop_
_entity_poly.entity_id
_entity_poly.type
_entity_poly.pdbx_seq_one_letter_code
_entity_poly.pdbx_strand_id
1 'polypeptide(L)'
;MLTRSSADLLGSPRTLFRPDFVVLLVLLGSLVPVRGAEEVSPERCLVWGPGLNPDAVVPVRFFFIQAVGPEGQNLTSSPGKDTFTVKISSLDPGEHVRIHVPPPLDRGDGSFLMRYRLYGSVRKGLKVSVLLGDAAVARSPYTLQGPVYHEYCDCPEPDASRWTAAMRCPPEEPQVLSDFQSFPSINLENLRREVPQRFSSRGGLIHYAIVQNRVFRRTLGRYTDFKMFSDEMLLSLTRKVRVPDVEFFLNVGDWPLETRLSGAAPILSWCGSTETRDIVLPTYEVTHSTLETLRGVTNDLLSVQGHTGPPWRNKTERAFFRGRDSREERLQLASLSRKHPELLDAAITGWFFFREREKDVGRAPLVGFFDFFKFKYQVNVDGTVAAYRFPYLLLGSSLVLKQDSQYYEFFYRSLEPWTHFVPVKRDLSDLLDKIRWAKDNDGRAEEVSRAGRAAARDLLQPTRLYCYYLAVLQAYAQRQQGRPSARDMDEVPQPRDHTAQCLCEHGGQEGHGGHEGQGTARDEL
;
A
#
# COMPACT_ATOMS: atom_id res chain seq x y z
N MET A 1 -53.38 -41.16 -37.93
CA MET A 1 -54.19 -41.10 -39.16
C MET A 1 -53.23 -40.74 -40.29
N LEU A 2 -52.74 -41.74 -41.04
CA LEU A 2 -53.17 -42.10 -42.41
C LEU A 2 -52.80 -40.96 -43.40
N THR A 3 -52.04 -41.08 -44.48
CA THR A 3 -51.49 -42.18 -45.31
C THR A 3 -50.54 -41.51 -46.35
N ARG A 4 -49.28 -41.94 -46.49
CA ARG A 4 -48.67 -42.64 -47.66
C ARG A 4 -49.08 -42.23 -49.09
N SER A 5 -48.07 -42.01 -49.93
CA SER A 5 -47.98 -42.40 -51.36
C SER A 5 -46.50 -42.28 -51.77
N SER A 6 -45.70 -43.35 -51.68
CA SER A 6 -45.44 -44.46 -52.62
C SER A 6 -44.41 -44.14 -53.71
N ALA A 7 -43.33 -44.92 -53.67
CA ALA A 7 -42.24 -45.01 -54.62
C ALA A 7 -42.57 -46.01 -55.74
N ASP A 8 -41.80 -45.94 -56.83
CA ASP A 8 -41.49 -47.03 -57.78
C ASP A 8 -40.38 -46.49 -58.72
N LEU A 9 -39.44 -47.23 -59.31
CA LEU A 9 -38.81 -48.55 -59.11
C LEU A 9 -37.69 -48.63 -60.17
N LEU A 10 -36.60 -49.32 -59.82
CA LEU A 10 -35.70 -50.11 -60.71
C LEU A 10 -34.64 -49.43 -61.58
N GLY A 11 -33.40 -49.91 -61.39
CA GLY A 11 -32.48 -50.20 -62.50
C GLY A 11 -31.01 -49.83 -62.26
N SER A 12 -30.24 -50.66 -61.55
CA SER A 12 -28.77 -50.67 -61.71
C SER A 12 -28.40 -51.64 -62.83
N PRO A 13 -27.29 -51.39 -63.55
CA PRO A 13 -26.17 -52.30 -63.32
C PRO A 13 -24.81 -51.60 -63.22
N ARG A 14 -24.02 -52.17 -62.30
CA ARG A 14 -22.58 -52.09 -62.10
C ARG A 14 -21.77 -51.88 -63.38
N THR A 15 -20.72 -51.07 -63.32
CA THR A 15 -19.37 -51.48 -63.76
C THR A 15 -18.27 -50.52 -63.31
N LEU A 16 -17.24 -51.14 -62.72
CA LEU A 16 -15.82 -50.79 -62.62
C LEU A 16 -15.37 -49.44 -62.03
N PHE A 17 -14.94 -49.54 -60.77
CA PHE A 17 -13.91 -48.75 -60.12
C PHE A 17 -12.57 -48.73 -60.89
N ARG A 18 -11.97 -47.54 -60.99
CA ARG A 18 -10.52 -47.31 -60.95
C ARG A 18 -10.28 -46.12 -60.00
N PRO A 19 -9.38 -46.22 -59.01
CA PRO A 19 -9.12 -45.11 -58.09
C PRO A 19 -7.95 -44.27 -58.60
N ASP A 20 -8.17 -42.98 -58.83
CA ASP A 20 -7.08 -42.02 -58.95
C ASP A 20 -6.57 -41.68 -57.55
N PHE A 21 -5.30 -42.02 -57.33
CA PHE A 21 -4.53 -41.76 -56.13
C PHE A 21 -4.33 -40.25 -55.97
N VAL A 22 -5.09 -39.61 -55.08
CA VAL A 22 -4.73 -38.29 -54.55
C VAL A 22 -3.68 -38.51 -53.46
N VAL A 23 -2.41 -38.21 -53.79
CA VAL A 23 -1.31 -38.16 -52.84
C VAL A 23 -1.58 -37.00 -51.87
N LEU A 24 -2.06 -37.33 -50.67
CA LEU A 24 -2.11 -36.40 -49.55
C LEU A 24 -0.68 -36.22 -49.04
N LEU A 25 -0.01 -35.17 -49.50
CA LEU A 25 1.25 -34.68 -48.93
C LEU A 25 0.97 -34.18 -47.50
N VAL A 26 1.12 -35.07 -46.53
CA VAL A 26 1.22 -34.71 -45.11
C VAL A 26 2.54 -33.97 -44.95
N LEU A 27 2.49 -32.65 -45.06
CA LEU A 27 3.53 -31.78 -44.54
C LEU A 27 3.52 -31.97 -43.02
N LEU A 28 4.40 -32.86 -42.54
CA LEU A 28 4.92 -32.85 -41.18
C LEU A 28 5.68 -31.52 -41.02
N GLY A 29 4.91 -30.44 -40.82
CA GLY A 29 5.43 -29.22 -40.24
C GLY A 29 5.91 -29.59 -38.86
N SER A 30 7.22 -29.71 -38.69
CA SER A 30 7.87 -29.63 -37.40
C SER A 30 7.28 -28.41 -36.70
N LEU A 31 6.45 -28.66 -35.68
CA LEU A 31 6.08 -27.68 -34.68
C LEU A 31 7.39 -27.18 -34.09
N VAL A 32 7.91 -26.08 -34.66
CA VAL A 32 8.90 -25.26 -33.97
C VAL A 32 8.18 -24.83 -32.70
N PRO A 33 8.64 -25.24 -31.51
CA PRO A 33 8.06 -24.74 -30.29
C PRO A 33 8.24 -23.22 -30.33
N VAL A 34 7.14 -22.50 -30.19
CA VAL A 34 7.16 -21.08 -29.87
C VAL A 34 8.17 -20.91 -28.74
N ARG A 35 9.22 -20.13 -28.96
CA ARG A 35 10.34 -19.93 -28.04
C ARG A 35 9.82 -19.67 -26.62
N GLY A 36 10.07 -20.65 -25.76
CA GLY A 36 10.29 -20.64 -24.31
C GLY A 36 9.40 -19.75 -23.45
N ALA A 37 8.58 -20.37 -22.60
CA ALA A 37 8.61 -19.92 -21.21
C ALA A 37 10.07 -19.98 -20.78
N GLU A 38 10.68 -18.84 -20.43
CA GLU A 38 12.07 -18.82 -19.97
C GLU A 38 12.18 -19.81 -18.80
N GLU A 39 12.98 -20.86 -18.99
CA GLU A 39 13.13 -21.93 -18.01
C GLU A 39 13.75 -21.33 -16.75
N VAL A 40 13.04 -21.39 -15.63
CA VAL A 40 13.50 -20.82 -14.36
C VAL A 40 14.41 -21.84 -13.68
N SER A 41 15.61 -21.42 -13.28
CA SER A 41 16.55 -22.21 -12.47
C SER A 41 16.26 -22.00 -10.98
N PRO A 42 15.67 -22.98 -10.27
CA PRO A 42 15.25 -22.81 -8.89
C PRO A 42 16.41 -22.44 -7.95
N GLU A 43 17.57 -23.09 -8.12
CA GLU A 43 18.76 -22.89 -7.29
C GLU A 43 19.43 -21.52 -7.48
N ARG A 44 19.23 -20.88 -8.64
CA ARG A 44 19.79 -19.55 -8.94
C ARG A 44 18.86 -18.40 -8.57
N CYS A 45 17.59 -18.68 -8.33
CA CYS A 45 16.63 -17.67 -7.91
C CYS A 45 17.09 -16.95 -6.64
N LEU A 46 16.57 -15.74 -6.40
CA LEU A 46 16.88 -14.96 -5.20
C LEU A 46 15.64 -14.81 -4.35
N VAL A 47 15.78 -14.91 -3.02
CA VAL A 47 14.67 -14.66 -2.09
C VAL A 47 15.18 -13.77 -0.95
N TRP A 48 14.50 -12.65 -0.72
CA TRP A 48 14.89 -11.67 0.30
C TRP A 48 13.71 -10.81 0.74
N GLY A 49 13.78 -10.23 1.94
CA GLY A 49 12.80 -9.23 2.38
C GLY A 49 12.58 -9.27 3.90
N PRO A 50 11.87 -8.28 4.45
CA PRO A 50 11.64 -8.16 5.89
C PRO A 50 10.80 -9.31 6.45
N GLY A 51 9.92 -9.92 5.66
CA GLY A 51 9.13 -11.09 6.05
C GLY A 51 9.93 -12.36 6.28
N LEU A 52 11.26 -12.36 6.07
CA LEU A 52 12.15 -13.45 6.46
C LEU A 52 12.96 -13.14 7.72
N ASN A 53 12.71 -12.01 8.37
CA ASN A 53 13.28 -11.62 9.65
C ASN A 53 12.21 -11.78 10.75
N PRO A 54 12.41 -12.62 11.78
CA PRO A 54 11.45 -12.76 12.89
C PRO A 54 11.12 -11.41 13.55
N ASP A 55 12.12 -10.54 13.71
CA ASP A 55 12.03 -9.27 14.42
C ASP A 55 11.31 -8.16 13.63
N ALA A 56 11.12 -8.33 12.32
CA ALA A 56 10.40 -7.35 11.50
C ALA A 56 8.89 -7.56 11.59
N VAL A 57 8.28 -6.99 12.63
CA VAL A 57 6.84 -7.15 12.93
C VAL A 57 6.00 -6.11 12.17
N VAL A 58 5.20 -6.57 11.23
CA VAL A 58 4.18 -5.78 10.50
C VAL A 58 2.89 -6.60 10.36
N PRO A 59 1.72 -5.95 10.17
CA PRO A 59 0.43 -6.64 10.07
C PRO A 59 0.41 -7.74 9.00
N VAL A 60 1.02 -7.46 7.85
CA VAL A 60 1.27 -8.41 6.77
C VAL A 60 2.75 -8.44 6.49
N ARG A 61 3.37 -9.59 6.72
CA ARG A 61 4.78 -9.83 6.41
C ARG A 61 4.93 -10.12 4.92
N PHE A 62 6.04 -9.68 4.36
CA PHE A 62 6.27 -9.80 2.91
C PHE A 62 7.73 -10.00 2.57
N PHE A 63 8.00 -10.71 1.49
CA PHE A 63 9.33 -10.89 0.92
C PHE A 63 9.23 -11.05 -0.61
N PHE A 64 10.36 -10.96 -1.28
CA PHE A 64 10.47 -10.98 -2.73
C PHE A 64 11.13 -12.27 -3.19
N ILE A 65 10.72 -12.72 -4.38
CA ILE A 65 11.35 -13.82 -5.12
C ILE A 65 11.72 -13.25 -6.49
N GLN A 66 12.99 -13.37 -6.90
CA GLN A 66 13.43 -13.06 -8.26
C GLN A 66 13.63 -14.37 -9.01
N ALA A 67 12.91 -14.54 -10.12
CA ALA A 67 13.16 -15.64 -11.04
C ALA A 67 14.48 -15.39 -11.78
N VAL A 68 15.28 -16.44 -11.91
CA VAL A 68 16.60 -16.40 -12.56
C VAL A 68 16.68 -17.54 -13.57
N GLY A 69 17.21 -17.23 -14.77
CA GLY A 69 17.34 -18.18 -15.86
C GLY A 69 18.54 -19.12 -15.68
N PRO A 70 18.71 -20.11 -16.55
CA PRO A 70 19.77 -21.12 -16.42
C PRO A 70 21.17 -20.51 -16.58
N GLU A 71 21.30 -19.40 -17.31
CA GLU A 71 22.56 -18.67 -17.50
C GLU A 71 22.87 -17.69 -16.35
N GLY A 72 21.99 -17.59 -15.34
CA GLY A 72 22.18 -16.72 -14.18
C GLY A 72 21.70 -15.27 -14.34
N GLN A 73 20.99 -14.96 -15.43
CA GLN A 73 20.34 -13.68 -15.65
C GLN A 73 19.02 -13.58 -14.87
N ASN A 74 18.76 -12.41 -14.26
CA ASN A 74 17.44 -12.11 -13.72
C ASN A 74 16.44 -12.03 -14.87
N LEU A 75 15.34 -12.77 -14.77
CA LEU A 75 14.23 -12.60 -15.70
C LEU A 75 13.68 -11.18 -15.56
N THR A 76 13.37 -10.57 -16.70
CA THR A 76 12.75 -9.23 -16.77
C THR A 76 11.29 -9.28 -17.19
N SER A 77 10.75 -10.49 -17.36
CA SER A 77 9.35 -10.77 -17.66
C SER A 77 8.83 -11.90 -16.79
N SER A 78 7.52 -11.91 -16.57
CA SER A 78 6.86 -12.99 -15.84
C SER A 78 7.11 -14.36 -16.48
N PRO A 79 7.61 -15.35 -15.73
CA PRO A 79 7.61 -16.76 -16.13
C PRO A 79 6.23 -17.44 -15.97
N GLY A 80 5.23 -16.73 -15.45
CA GLY A 80 3.89 -17.23 -15.17
C GLY A 80 3.46 -16.95 -13.73
N LYS A 81 2.20 -16.55 -13.52
CA LYS A 81 1.68 -16.16 -12.21
C LYS A 81 1.75 -17.26 -11.15
N ASP A 82 1.69 -18.53 -11.57
CA ASP A 82 1.66 -19.70 -10.68
C ASP A 82 3.03 -20.39 -10.57
N THR A 83 4.12 -19.70 -10.96
CA THR A 83 5.48 -20.24 -11.00
C THR A 83 5.97 -20.72 -9.62
N PHE A 84 5.67 -19.95 -8.57
CA PHE A 84 6.15 -20.22 -7.22
C PHE A 84 5.01 -20.55 -6.27
N THR A 85 5.21 -21.58 -5.45
CA THR A 85 4.34 -21.89 -4.31
C THR A 85 5.08 -21.64 -3.01
N VAL A 86 4.38 -21.08 -2.01
CA VAL A 86 4.95 -20.83 -0.68
C VAL A 86 4.12 -21.55 0.38
N LYS A 87 4.79 -22.29 1.25
CA LYS A 87 4.20 -22.96 2.43
C LYS A 87 4.89 -22.45 3.69
N ILE A 88 4.11 -22.08 4.70
CA ILE A 88 4.62 -21.57 5.98
C ILE A 88 3.98 -22.36 7.12
N SER A 89 4.81 -22.85 8.04
CA SER A 89 4.37 -23.60 9.24
C SER A 89 5.22 -23.23 10.46
N SER A 90 4.74 -23.54 11.67
CA SER A 90 5.59 -23.48 12.86
C SER A 90 6.74 -24.50 12.75
N LEU A 91 7.86 -24.19 13.40
CA LEU A 91 8.97 -25.13 13.61
C LEU A 91 8.63 -26.21 14.64
N ASP A 92 7.70 -25.93 15.55
CA ASP A 92 7.18 -26.90 16.52
C ASP A 92 5.88 -27.51 15.97
N PRO A 93 5.85 -28.82 15.66
CA PRO A 93 4.64 -29.49 15.17
C PRO A 93 3.47 -29.46 16.16
N GLY A 94 3.73 -29.26 17.46
CA GLY A 94 2.70 -29.12 18.49
C GLY A 94 2.10 -27.71 18.59
N GLU A 95 2.71 -26.71 17.94
CA GLU A 95 2.23 -25.33 17.94
C GLU A 95 1.33 -25.06 16.72
N HIS A 96 0.02 -25.08 16.94
CA HIS A 96 -0.96 -24.80 15.90
C HIS A 96 -1.29 -23.32 15.82
N VAL A 97 -0.83 -22.67 14.74
CA VAL A 97 -1.15 -21.27 14.42
C VAL A 97 -1.82 -21.18 13.06
N ARG A 98 -2.86 -20.33 12.95
CA ARG A 98 -3.44 -19.99 11.66
C ARG A 98 -2.57 -18.94 10.96
N ILE A 99 -2.06 -19.29 9.77
CA ILE A 99 -1.31 -18.39 8.90
C ILE A 99 -2.03 -18.34 7.55
N HIS A 100 -2.38 -17.14 7.09
CA HIS A 100 -2.90 -16.96 5.74
C HIS A 100 -1.74 -16.68 4.78
N VAL A 101 -1.57 -17.59 3.81
CA VAL A 101 -0.46 -17.65 2.85
C VAL A 101 -1.06 -17.67 1.44
N PRO A 102 -1.50 -16.53 0.88
CA PRO A 102 -1.97 -16.48 -0.51
C PRO A 102 -0.82 -16.76 -1.50
N PRO A 103 -1.13 -17.09 -2.76
CA PRO A 103 -0.10 -17.22 -3.79
C PRO A 103 0.75 -15.95 -3.91
N PRO A 104 2.07 -16.07 -4.23
CA PRO A 104 2.91 -14.93 -4.54
C PRO A 104 2.32 -14.07 -5.66
N LEU A 105 2.40 -12.75 -5.51
CA LEU A 105 1.96 -11.80 -6.53
C LEU A 105 3.04 -11.65 -7.59
N ASP A 106 2.76 -12.08 -8.81
CA ASP A 106 3.57 -11.82 -9.98
C ASP A 106 3.56 -10.32 -10.34
N ARG A 107 4.74 -9.70 -10.36
CA ARG A 107 4.90 -8.26 -10.59
C ARG A 107 5.11 -7.92 -12.06
N GLY A 108 5.10 -8.92 -12.94
CA GLY A 108 5.23 -8.80 -14.39
C GLY A 108 6.66 -8.58 -14.90
N ASP A 109 7.62 -8.39 -14.00
CA ASP A 109 9.02 -8.04 -14.29
C ASP A 109 10.01 -9.13 -13.89
N GLY A 110 9.54 -10.38 -13.80
CA GLY A 110 10.32 -11.54 -13.37
C GLY A 110 10.50 -11.65 -11.85
N SER A 111 10.01 -10.65 -11.09
CA SER A 111 9.95 -10.70 -9.64
C SER A 111 8.53 -10.98 -9.11
N PHE A 112 8.46 -11.57 -7.92
CA PHE A 112 7.22 -11.89 -7.22
C PHE A 112 7.26 -11.30 -5.82
N LEU A 113 6.10 -10.85 -5.34
CA LEU A 113 5.89 -10.37 -3.98
C LEU A 113 5.09 -11.42 -3.20
N MET A 114 5.75 -12.10 -2.29
CA MET A 114 5.09 -12.98 -1.34
C MET A 114 4.61 -12.18 -0.13
N ARG A 115 3.39 -12.45 0.34
CA ARG A 115 2.76 -11.79 1.47
C ARG A 115 2.03 -12.81 2.35
N TYR A 116 2.14 -12.70 3.66
CA TYR A 116 1.44 -13.60 4.57
C TYR A 116 1.05 -12.90 5.88
N ARG A 117 -0.03 -13.38 6.49
CA ARG A 117 -0.58 -12.83 7.73
C ARG A 117 -0.69 -13.92 8.79
N LEU A 118 -0.18 -13.64 9.99
CA LEU A 118 -0.37 -14.49 11.15
C LEU A 118 -1.65 -14.09 11.90
N TYR A 119 -2.37 -15.07 12.42
CA TYR A 119 -3.52 -14.88 13.33
C TYR A 119 -3.20 -15.34 14.77
N GLY A 120 -1.92 -15.55 15.08
CA GLY A 120 -1.38 -15.85 16.40
C GLY A 120 0.14 -15.81 16.35
N SER A 121 0.79 -15.57 17.49
CA SER A 121 2.26 -15.63 17.59
C SER A 121 2.74 -17.08 17.59
N VAL A 122 3.93 -17.32 17.05
CA VAL A 122 4.66 -18.59 17.26
C VAL A 122 5.88 -18.36 18.15
N ARG A 123 6.22 -19.33 18.98
CA ARG A 123 7.31 -19.23 19.98
C ARG A 123 8.63 -19.73 19.44
N LYS A 124 8.63 -20.89 18.77
CA LYS A 124 9.89 -21.53 18.31
C LYS A 124 10.38 -20.98 16.98
N GLY A 125 9.45 -20.48 16.17
CA GLY A 125 9.74 -19.86 14.89
C GLY A 125 8.96 -20.44 13.74
N LEU A 126 9.30 -20.01 12.52
CA LEU A 126 8.62 -20.43 11.29
C LEU A 126 9.56 -21.11 10.31
N LYS A 127 9.03 -22.12 9.62
CA LYS A 127 9.61 -22.68 8.41
C LYS A 127 8.89 -22.11 7.19
N VAL A 128 9.63 -21.44 6.30
CA VAL A 128 9.12 -20.87 5.05
C VAL A 128 9.71 -21.64 3.87
N SER A 129 8.87 -22.44 3.20
CA SER A 129 9.24 -23.23 2.03
C SER A 129 8.77 -22.53 0.76
N VAL A 130 9.70 -22.17 -0.13
CA VAL A 130 9.46 -21.54 -1.43
C VAL A 130 9.84 -22.58 -2.49
N LEU A 131 8.88 -22.91 -3.34
CA LEU A 131 8.97 -24.06 -4.24
C LEU A 131 8.66 -23.66 -5.68
N LEU A 132 9.36 -24.29 -6.62
CA LEU A 132 9.03 -24.32 -8.04
C LEU A 132 8.71 -25.77 -8.39
N GLY A 133 7.42 -26.10 -8.56
CA GLY A 133 6.97 -27.49 -8.51
C GLY A 133 7.35 -28.13 -7.16
N ASP A 134 8.15 -29.20 -7.21
CA ASP A 134 8.69 -29.88 -6.03
C ASP A 134 10.12 -29.42 -5.66
N ALA A 135 10.75 -28.58 -6.49
CA ALA A 135 12.11 -28.12 -6.27
C ALA A 135 12.16 -26.96 -5.28
N ALA A 136 13.14 -26.99 -4.37
CA ALA A 136 13.42 -25.88 -3.46
C ALA A 136 14.00 -24.68 -4.22
N VAL A 137 13.48 -23.49 -3.95
CA VAL A 137 13.95 -22.24 -4.56
C VAL A 137 15.03 -21.62 -3.71
N ALA A 138 16.19 -21.35 -4.31
CA ALA A 138 17.37 -20.80 -3.65
C ALA A 138 17.76 -21.63 -2.42
N ARG A 139 17.81 -21.02 -1.23
CA ARG A 139 18.16 -21.70 0.04
C ARG A 139 16.95 -22.25 0.79
N SER A 140 15.80 -22.42 0.14
CA SER A 140 14.60 -22.91 0.80
C SER A 140 14.81 -24.32 1.38
N PRO A 141 14.29 -24.64 2.58
CA PRO A 141 13.46 -23.80 3.46
C PRO A 141 14.25 -22.71 4.19
N TYR A 142 13.60 -21.56 4.39
CA TYR A 142 14.08 -20.49 5.27
C TYR A 142 13.54 -20.73 6.68
N THR A 143 14.42 -20.71 7.66
CA THR A 143 14.06 -20.93 9.07
C THR A 143 14.19 -19.62 9.83
N LEU A 144 13.05 -19.08 10.28
CA LEU A 144 13.00 -17.91 11.16
C LEU A 144 13.03 -18.45 12.58
N GLN A 145 14.18 -18.35 13.24
CA GLN A 145 14.37 -18.85 14.60
C GLN A 145 13.83 -17.86 15.64
N GLY A 146 13.28 -18.39 16.74
CA GLY A 146 12.76 -17.57 17.83
C GLY A 146 11.31 -17.12 17.61
N PRO A 147 10.78 -16.27 18.51
CA PRO A 147 9.38 -15.88 18.46
C PRO A 147 9.08 -15.05 17.21
N VAL A 148 7.98 -15.36 16.54
CA VAL A 148 7.45 -14.55 15.43
C VAL A 148 6.11 -14.01 15.85
N TYR A 149 6.11 -12.73 16.24
CA TYR A 149 4.93 -12.08 16.77
C TYR A 149 3.91 -11.73 15.68
N HIS A 150 2.63 -11.92 16.02
CA HIS A 150 1.50 -11.42 15.23
C HIS A 150 1.20 -9.95 15.56
N GLU A 151 0.33 -9.33 14.75
CA GLU A 151 0.02 -7.88 14.81
C GLU A 151 -0.45 -7.34 16.18
N TYR A 152 -1.29 -8.09 16.90
CA TYR A 152 -1.86 -7.65 18.18
C TYR A 152 -1.08 -8.13 19.40
N CYS A 153 0.07 -8.77 19.20
CA CYS A 153 0.94 -9.13 20.30
C CYS A 153 1.58 -7.86 20.88
N ASP A 154 1.35 -7.60 22.17
CA ASP A 154 1.88 -6.44 22.87
C ASP A 154 3.25 -6.76 23.50
N CYS A 155 4.27 -6.84 22.64
CA CYS A 155 5.66 -7.08 23.03
C CYS A 155 6.58 -6.02 22.41
N PRO A 156 6.53 -4.77 22.90
CA PRO A 156 7.33 -3.71 22.34
C PRO A 156 8.82 -3.95 22.59
N GLU A 157 9.63 -3.84 21.53
CA GLU A 157 11.08 -3.80 21.67
C GLU A 157 11.49 -2.54 22.46
N PRO A 158 12.19 -2.69 23.60
CA PRO A 158 12.60 -1.56 24.44
C PRO A 158 13.67 -0.68 23.79
N ASP A 159 14.53 -1.23 22.93
CA ASP A 159 15.56 -0.46 22.22
C ASP A 159 15.12 -0.12 20.79
N ALA A 160 14.75 1.15 20.60
CA ALA A 160 14.36 1.65 19.28
C ALA A 160 15.44 1.45 18.21
N SER A 161 16.73 1.39 18.57
CA SER A 161 17.83 1.14 17.62
C SER A 161 17.81 -0.28 17.09
N ARG A 162 17.53 -1.27 17.96
CA ARG A 162 17.34 -2.67 17.56
C ARG A 162 16.11 -2.82 16.67
N TRP A 163 15.00 -2.19 17.05
CA TRP A 163 13.78 -2.23 16.26
C TRP A 163 13.95 -1.59 14.87
N THR A 164 14.57 -0.40 14.80
CA THR A 164 14.82 0.29 13.52
C THR A 164 15.76 -0.49 12.61
N ALA A 165 16.77 -1.17 13.16
CA ALA A 165 17.65 -2.07 12.41
C ALA A 165 16.86 -3.28 11.84
N ALA A 166 16.01 -3.92 12.66
CA ALA A 166 15.18 -5.05 12.22
C ALA A 166 14.20 -4.66 11.10
N MET A 167 13.61 -3.47 11.21
CA MET A 167 12.67 -2.89 10.24
C MET A 167 13.37 -2.27 9.02
N ARG A 168 14.71 -2.16 9.05
CA ARG A 168 15.54 -1.52 8.03
C ARG A 168 15.11 -0.08 7.76
N CYS A 169 14.88 0.67 8.83
CA CYS A 169 14.57 2.08 8.72
C CYS A 169 15.73 2.84 8.09
N PRO A 170 15.47 3.85 7.24
CA PRO A 170 16.54 4.71 6.76
C PRO A 170 17.13 5.49 7.95
N PRO A 171 18.39 5.95 7.84
CA PRO A 171 18.98 6.83 8.84
C PRO A 171 18.28 8.20 8.88
N GLU A 172 17.72 8.65 7.75
CA GLU A 172 17.08 9.96 7.61
C GLU A 172 15.80 9.87 6.78
N GLU A 173 14.84 10.74 7.12
CA GLU A 173 13.61 10.95 6.36
C GLU A 173 13.56 12.41 5.89
N PRO A 174 13.84 12.71 4.61
CA PRO A 174 13.98 14.09 4.12
C PRO A 174 12.76 14.98 4.38
N GLN A 175 11.56 14.41 4.34
CA GLN A 175 10.34 15.15 4.64
C GLN A 175 10.23 15.49 6.13
N VAL A 176 10.52 14.54 7.02
CA VAL A 176 10.55 14.78 8.48
C VAL A 176 11.55 15.87 8.82
N LEU A 177 12.76 15.80 8.28
CA LEU A 177 13.78 16.83 8.49
C LEU A 177 13.29 18.20 8.05
N SER A 178 12.66 18.30 6.87
CA SER A 178 12.12 19.55 6.35
C SER A 178 10.99 20.12 7.20
N ASP A 179 10.04 19.30 7.64
CA ASP A 179 8.88 19.76 8.41
C ASP A 179 9.30 20.31 9.77
N PHE A 180 10.28 19.67 10.41
CA PHE A 180 10.79 20.11 11.72
C PHE A 180 11.77 21.29 11.67
N GLN A 181 12.16 21.80 10.48
CA GLN A 181 13.00 23.01 10.38
C GLN A 181 12.35 24.23 11.04
N SER A 182 11.02 24.31 10.99
CA SER A 182 10.26 25.43 11.58
C SER A 182 10.09 25.30 13.10
N PHE A 183 10.49 24.17 13.68
CA PHE A 183 10.21 23.82 15.08
C PHE A 183 11.48 23.34 15.80
N PRO A 184 12.49 24.19 16.02
CA PRO A 184 13.68 23.79 16.78
C PRO A 184 13.37 23.44 18.24
N SER A 185 12.26 23.98 18.78
CA SER A 185 11.74 23.66 20.11
C SER A 185 10.22 23.77 20.13
N ILE A 186 9.56 22.96 20.96
CA ILE A 186 8.11 22.88 21.10
C ILE A 186 7.77 23.06 22.58
N ASN A 187 7.28 24.23 22.96
CA ASN A 187 6.83 24.48 24.32
C ASN A 187 5.42 23.90 24.54
N LEU A 188 5.30 22.87 25.38
CA LEU A 188 4.03 22.15 25.57
C LEU A 188 2.95 23.00 26.24
N GLU A 189 3.32 23.96 27.09
CA GLU A 189 2.34 24.87 27.71
C GLU A 189 1.69 25.79 26.67
N ASN A 190 2.51 26.39 25.80
CA ASN A 190 2.01 27.19 24.68
C ASN A 190 1.20 26.33 23.70
N LEU A 191 1.67 25.11 23.38
CA LEU A 191 0.98 24.17 22.49
C LEU A 191 -0.45 23.87 22.99
N ARG A 192 -0.59 23.49 24.27
CA ARG A 192 -1.88 23.17 24.91
C ARG A 192 -2.84 24.34 24.93
N ARG A 193 -2.32 25.57 25.04
CA ARG A 193 -3.13 26.80 25.08
C ARG A 193 -3.55 27.24 23.67
N GLU A 194 -2.59 27.36 22.76
CA GLU A 194 -2.80 28.01 21.47
C GLU A 194 -3.50 27.13 20.44
N VAL A 195 -3.15 25.85 20.37
CA VAL A 195 -3.67 24.98 19.30
C VAL A 195 -5.19 24.78 19.41
N PRO A 196 -5.77 24.48 20.60
CA PRO A 196 -7.23 24.39 20.73
C PRO A 196 -7.93 25.71 20.40
N GLN A 197 -7.40 26.84 20.85
CA GLN A 197 -7.99 28.17 20.60
C GLN A 197 -8.02 28.51 19.11
N ARG A 198 -6.97 28.15 18.38
CA ARG A 198 -6.82 28.51 16.96
C ARG A 198 -7.51 27.54 16.01
N PHE A 199 -7.60 26.26 16.37
CA PHE A 199 -7.92 25.21 15.40
C PHE A 199 -9.09 24.28 15.76
N SER A 200 -9.60 24.29 16.99
CA SER A 200 -10.73 23.41 17.36
C SER A 200 -11.99 23.64 16.50
N SER A 201 -12.25 24.89 16.10
CA SER A 201 -13.37 25.27 15.24
C SER A 201 -13.25 24.76 13.79
N ARG A 202 -12.05 24.33 13.36
CA ARG A 202 -11.80 23.75 12.02
C ARG A 202 -12.31 22.31 11.89
N GLY A 203 -12.74 21.69 12.99
CA GLY A 203 -13.52 20.44 12.98
C GLY A 203 -12.72 19.15 13.13
N GLY A 204 -11.48 19.06 12.64
CA GLY A 204 -10.70 17.82 12.61
C GLY A 204 -9.59 17.70 13.67
N LEU A 205 -9.68 18.36 14.82
CA LEU A 205 -8.54 18.43 15.76
C LEU A 205 -8.61 17.39 16.89
N ILE A 206 -7.50 16.69 17.11
CA ILE A 206 -7.31 15.73 18.20
C ILE A 206 -6.00 16.03 18.92
N HIS A 207 -6.06 16.03 20.24
CA HIS A 207 -4.90 16.12 21.11
C HIS A 207 -4.49 14.71 21.52
N TYR A 208 -3.27 14.27 21.22
CA TYR A 208 -2.74 12.96 21.59
C TYR A 208 -1.59 13.11 22.58
N ALA A 209 -1.45 12.14 23.48
CA ALA A 209 -0.25 11.92 24.25
C ALA A 209 0.10 10.43 24.26
N ILE A 210 1.37 10.09 24.09
CA ILE A 210 1.91 8.79 24.43
C ILE A 210 2.72 8.99 25.71
N VAL A 211 2.33 8.30 26.77
CA VAL A 211 2.99 8.39 28.07
C VAL A 211 3.19 6.99 28.59
N GLN A 212 4.44 6.63 28.93
CA GLN A 212 4.81 5.28 29.34
C GLN A 212 4.34 4.23 28.31
N ASN A 213 4.52 4.53 27.02
CA ASN A 213 4.11 3.70 25.89
C ASN A 213 2.59 3.41 25.79
N ARG A 214 1.75 4.14 26.53
CA ARG A 214 0.27 4.07 26.45
C ARG A 214 -0.27 5.28 25.70
N VAL A 215 -1.28 5.06 24.88
CA VAL A 215 -1.86 6.09 24.00
C VAL A 215 -3.06 6.73 24.69
N PHE A 216 -3.06 8.06 24.76
CA PHE A 216 -4.14 8.87 25.31
C PHE A 216 -4.56 9.90 24.27
N ARG A 217 -5.83 10.32 24.32
CA ARG A 217 -6.33 11.36 23.43
C ARG A 217 -7.47 12.18 24.02
N ARG A 218 -7.64 13.39 23.49
CA ARG A 218 -8.83 14.22 23.68
C ARG A 218 -9.28 14.77 22.33
N THR A 219 -10.53 14.51 21.98
CA THR A 219 -11.17 15.05 20.77
C THR A 219 -11.58 16.50 21.01
N LEU A 220 -11.23 17.41 20.10
CA LEU A 220 -11.54 18.84 20.23
C LEU A 220 -12.38 19.41 19.08
N GLY A 221 -12.43 18.71 17.94
CA GLY A 221 -13.21 19.13 16.78
C GLY A 221 -14.54 18.38 16.63
N ARG A 222 -15.41 18.88 15.74
CA ARG A 222 -16.73 18.32 15.41
C ARG A 222 -16.69 17.06 14.52
N TYR A 223 -15.66 16.92 13.69
CA TYR A 223 -15.53 15.90 12.66
C TYR A 223 -14.21 15.14 12.83
N THR A 224 -14.17 14.25 13.82
CA THR A 224 -12.93 13.55 14.20
C THR A 224 -12.97 12.06 13.98
N ASP A 225 -13.94 11.51 13.26
CA ASP A 225 -14.06 10.05 13.11
C ASP A 225 -12.87 9.38 12.40
N PHE A 226 -12.14 10.13 11.59
CA PHE A 226 -10.89 9.70 10.97
C PHE A 226 -9.77 9.42 11.99
N LYS A 227 -9.98 9.76 13.28
CA LYS A 227 -9.15 9.34 14.41
C LYS A 227 -8.95 7.84 14.50
N MET A 228 -9.90 7.04 13.99
CA MET A 228 -9.76 5.58 13.97
C MET A 228 -8.46 5.13 13.27
N PHE A 229 -8.02 5.84 12.23
CA PHE A 229 -6.79 5.48 11.50
C PHE A 229 -5.53 5.82 12.30
N SER A 230 -5.50 6.96 12.97
CA SER A 230 -4.39 7.34 13.83
C SER A 230 -4.34 6.51 15.10
N ASP A 231 -5.48 6.20 15.72
CA ASP A 231 -5.54 5.30 16.88
C ASP A 231 -4.93 3.94 16.54
N GLU A 232 -5.43 3.29 15.48
CA GLU A 232 -4.99 1.94 15.11
C GLU A 232 -3.49 1.91 14.79
N MET A 233 -2.97 2.92 14.10
CA MET A 233 -1.54 3.01 13.82
C MET A 233 -0.71 3.27 15.08
N LEU A 234 -1.12 4.19 15.96
CA LEU A 234 -0.39 4.48 17.20
C LEU A 234 -0.37 3.26 18.12
N LEU A 235 -1.52 2.60 18.31
CA LEU A 235 -1.60 1.34 19.07
C LEU A 235 -0.73 0.24 18.43
N SER A 236 -0.77 0.13 17.10
CA SER A 236 0.05 -0.82 16.36
C SER A 236 1.54 -0.59 16.52
N LEU A 237 1.98 0.67 16.54
CA LEU A 237 3.36 1.05 16.75
C LEU A 237 3.79 0.76 18.20
N THR A 238 3.01 1.16 19.20
CA THR A 238 3.36 0.97 20.62
C THR A 238 3.36 -0.49 21.06
N ARG A 239 2.71 -1.41 20.33
CA ARG A 239 2.87 -2.87 20.52
C ARG A 239 4.22 -3.43 20.06
N LYS A 240 4.90 -2.72 19.16
CA LYS A 240 6.10 -3.21 18.44
C LYS A 240 7.39 -2.59 18.95
N VAL A 241 7.33 -1.34 19.38
CA VAL A 241 8.49 -0.58 19.86
C VAL A 241 8.06 0.37 20.97
N ARG A 242 8.93 0.57 21.96
CA ARG A 242 8.71 1.63 22.94
C ARG A 242 8.85 2.99 22.28
N VAL A 243 7.76 3.74 22.26
CA VAL A 243 7.73 5.12 21.76
C VAL A 243 8.06 6.07 22.91
N PRO A 244 8.92 7.09 22.71
CA PRO A 244 9.20 8.08 23.76
C PRO A 244 7.93 8.84 24.16
N ASP A 245 7.91 9.35 25.39
CA ASP A 245 6.82 10.21 25.85
C ASP A 245 6.69 11.43 24.93
N VAL A 246 5.52 11.62 24.35
CA VAL A 246 5.26 12.66 23.34
C VAL A 246 3.83 13.14 23.40
N GLU A 247 3.60 14.45 23.21
CA GLU A 247 2.30 15.10 23.23
C GLU A 247 2.18 16.05 22.03
N PHE A 248 1.15 15.85 21.22
CA PHE A 248 1.01 16.51 19.94
C PHE A 248 -0.45 16.67 19.52
N PHE A 249 -0.68 17.57 18.57
CA PHE A 249 -1.99 17.73 17.94
C PHE A 249 -1.97 17.16 16.54
N LEU A 250 -3.00 16.36 16.23
CA LEU A 250 -3.24 15.81 14.90
C LEU A 250 -4.52 16.43 14.32
N ASN A 251 -4.38 16.99 13.13
CA ASN A 251 -5.47 17.35 12.26
C ASN A 251 -5.85 16.14 11.40
N VAL A 252 -7.06 15.64 11.60
CA VAL A 252 -7.65 14.56 10.82
C VAL A 252 -8.58 15.04 9.69
N GLY A 253 -8.65 16.35 9.47
CA GLY A 253 -9.32 16.92 8.29
C GLY A 253 -8.43 16.91 7.05
N ASP A 254 -9.02 17.23 5.90
CA ASP A 254 -8.29 17.24 4.62
C ASP A 254 -7.25 18.38 4.55
N TRP A 255 -7.65 19.59 4.91
CA TRP A 255 -6.83 20.79 4.72
C TRP A 255 -5.73 20.92 5.79
N PRO A 256 -4.46 21.18 5.42
CA PRO A 256 -3.45 21.62 6.38
C PRO A 256 -3.84 22.97 7.02
N LEU A 257 -3.35 23.22 8.25
CA LEU A 257 -3.89 24.28 9.11
C LEU A 257 -2.94 25.45 9.37
N GLU A 258 -1.64 25.21 9.55
CA GLU A 258 -0.74 26.21 10.12
C GLU A 258 -0.11 27.08 9.03
N THR A 259 -0.68 28.26 8.81
CA THR A 259 -0.24 29.22 7.77
C THR A 259 0.76 30.26 8.29
N ARG A 260 1.03 30.34 9.60
CA ARG A 260 1.98 31.31 10.14
C ARG A 260 3.41 30.95 9.75
N LEU A 261 4.18 31.97 9.39
CA LEU A 261 5.63 31.84 9.14
C LEU A 261 6.46 31.93 10.43
N SER A 262 6.01 32.73 11.40
CA SER A 262 6.65 32.92 12.71
C SER A 262 5.63 32.64 13.81
N GLY A 263 6.07 32.00 14.90
CA GLY A 263 5.17 31.52 15.95
C GLY A 263 4.17 30.48 15.43
N ALA A 264 4.61 29.62 14.50
CA ALA A 264 3.84 28.50 14.01
C ALA A 264 3.66 27.44 15.11
N ALA A 265 2.51 26.76 15.11
CA ALA A 265 2.27 25.60 15.96
C ALA A 265 2.57 24.29 15.20
N PRO A 266 3.29 23.34 15.81
CA PRO A 266 3.63 22.06 15.19
C PRO A 266 2.41 21.13 15.18
N ILE A 267 1.59 21.23 14.13
CA ILE A 267 0.40 20.39 13.95
C ILE A 267 0.75 19.27 12.98
N LEU A 268 0.45 18.03 13.36
CA LEU A 268 0.53 16.89 12.46
C LEU A 268 -0.71 16.88 11.56
N SER A 269 -0.53 16.62 10.26
CA SER A 269 -1.62 16.56 9.28
C SER A 269 -1.40 15.42 8.28
N TRP A 270 -2.49 14.93 7.66
CA TRP A 270 -2.41 13.93 6.58
C TRP A 270 -1.82 14.49 5.28
N CYS A 271 -1.94 15.80 5.06
CA CYS A 271 -1.46 16.49 3.88
C CYS A 271 -0.74 17.77 4.29
N GLY A 272 0.37 18.08 3.62
CA GLY A 272 1.07 19.37 3.73
C GLY A 272 0.75 20.29 2.55
N SER A 273 1.18 21.55 2.65
CA SER A 273 1.14 22.53 1.56
C SER A 273 2.40 23.41 1.60
N THR A 274 2.85 23.91 0.45
CA THR A 274 3.94 24.92 0.40
C THR A 274 3.59 26.22 1.13
N GLU A 275 2.32 26.42 1.46
CA GLU A 275 1.78 27.58 2.17
C GLU A 275 1.55 27.32 3.66
N THR A 276 1.85 26.11 4.16
CA THR A 276 1.65 25.75 5.56
C THR A 276 2.90 25.15 6.21
N ARG A 277 2.86 24.97 7.53
CA ARG A 277 3.94 24.43 8.37
C ARG A 277 3.54 23.16 9.10
N ASP A 278 2.47 22.51 8.66
CA ASP A 278 2.05 21.22 9.20
C ASP A 278 3.14 20.17 8.99
N ILE A 279 3.32 19.30 9.98
CA ILE A 279 4.20 18.14 9.92
C ILE A 279 3.41 16.99 9.29
N VAL A 280 3.86 16.47 8.16
CA VAL A 280 3.07 15.53 7.37
C VAL A 280 3.26 14.10 7.86
N LEU A 281 2.15 13.43 8.14
CA LEU A 281 2.09 11.99 8.39
C LEU A 281 1.66 11.23 7.14
N PRO A 282 1.97 9.91 7.04
CA PRO A 282 1.37 9.05 6.03
C PRO A 282 -0.16 9.14 6.08
N THR A 283 -0.79 9.32 4.92
CA THR A 283 -2.24 9.56 4.82
C THR A 283 -3.05 8.42 5.43
N TYR A 284 -4.29 8.71 5.82
CA TYR A 284 -5.17 7.67 6.36
C TYR A 284 -5.40 6.50 5.38
N GLU A 285 -5.33 6.72 4.06
CA GLU A 285 -5.47 5.64 3.05
C GLU A 285 -4.28 4.68 3.08
N VAL A 286 -3.03 5.19 3.08
CA VAL A 286 -1.84 4.32 3.11
C VAL A 286 -1.66 3.64 4.47
N THR A 287 -2.08 4.31 5.54
CA THR A 287 -2.12 3.76 6.91
C THR A 287 -3.14 2.63 7.00
N HIS A 288 -4.37 2.86 6.55
CA HIS A 288 -5.41 1.83 6.48
C HIS A 288 -4.96 0.67 5.59
N SER A 289 -4.38 0.95 4.43
CA SER A 289 -3.84 -0.06 3.53
C SER A 289 -2.84 -0.95 4.26
N THR A 290 -1.89 -0.38 4.99
CA THR A 290 -0.84 -1.13 5.70
C THR A 290 -1.42 -2.03 6.79
N LEU A 291 -2.38 -1.54 7.57
CA LEU A 291 -3.00 -2.28 8.68
C LEU A 291 -3.92 -3.41 8.20
N GLU A 292 -4.65 -3.16 7.10
CA GLU A 292 -5.79 -3.98 6.66
C GLU A 292 -5.53 -4.81 5.40
N THR A 293 -4.31 -4.79 4.88
CA THR A 293 -3.89 -5.72 3.83
C THR A 293 -4.20 -7.16 4.28
N LEU A 294 -4.81 -7.95 3.39
CA LEU A 294 -5.29 -9.32 3.67
C LEU A 294 -6.34 -9.45 4.79
N ARG A 295 -6.97 -8.35 5.25
CA ARG A 295 -8.05 -8.36 6.25
C ARG A 295 -9.34 -7.66 5.80
N GLY A 296 -9.32 -6.92 4.69
CA GLY A 296 -10.53 -6.29 4.14
C GLY A 296 -10.26 -5.29 3.02
N VAL A 297 -9.02 -4.82 2.86
CA VAL A 297 -8.62 -3.94 1.74
C VAL A 297 -8.00 -4.79 0.64
N THR A 298 -8.58 -4.70 -0.56
CA THR A 298 -8.09 -5.40 -1.76
C THR A 298 -7.20 -4.50 -2.63
N ASN A 299 -7.47 -3.19 -2.67
CA ASN A 299 -6.65 -2.20 -3.36
C ASN A 299 -5.56 -1.64 -2.43
N ASP A 300 -4.77 -2.53 -1.82
CA ASP A 300 -3.69 -2.15 -0.91
C ASP A 300 -2.33 -1.99 -1.62
N LEU A 301 -1.39 -1.31 -0.96
CA LEU A 301 -0.03 -1.01 -1.46
C LEU A 301 0.76 -2.25 -1.92
N LEU A 302 0.52 -3.43 -1.33
CA LEU A 302 1.16 -4.67 -1.73
C LEU A 302 0.42 -5.31 -2.91
N SER A 303 -0.91 -5.41 -2.85
CA SER A 303 -1.77 -6.01 -3.88
C SER A 303 -1.63 -5.33 -5.24
N VAL A 304 -1.56 -4.00 -5.28
CA VAL A 304 -1.46 -3.24 -6.54
C VAL A 304 -0.25 -3.68 -7.36
N GLN A 305 0.85 -4.06 -6.73
CA GLN A 305 2.09 -4.44 -7.41
C GLN A 305 1.95 -5.70 -8.28
N GLY A 306 0.96 -6.56 -8.00
CA GLY A 306 0.67 -7.76 -8.79
C GLY A 306 -0.55 -7.63 -9.72
N HIS A 307 -1.24 -6.49 -9.70
CA HIS A 307 -2.46 -6.27 -10.48
C HIS A 307 -2.31 -5.02 -11.35
N THR A 308 -1.23 -4.98 -12.12
CA THR A 308 -0.85 -3.80 -12.91
C THR A 308 -1.32 -3.85 -14.36
N GLY A 309 -2.32 -4.68 -14.68
CA GLY A 309 -2.84 -4.81 -16.04
C GLY A 309 -1.87 -5.52 -17.01
N PRO A 310 -2.06 -5.38 -18.33
CA PRO A 310 -1.23 -6.06 -19.33
C PRO A 310 0.18 -5.45 -19.42
N PRO A 311 1.16 -6.14 -20.04
CA PRO A 311 2.48 -5.57 -20.33
C PRO A 311 2.39 -4.25 -21.08
N TRP A 312 3.37 -3.35 -20.91
CA TRP A 312 3.37 -1.98 -21.46
C TRP A 312 2.94 -1.91 -22.93
N ARG A 313 3.55 -2.74 -23.79
CA ARG A 313 3.25 -2.86 -25.23
C ARG A 313 1.78 -3.15 -25.56
N ASN A 314 1.05 -3.76 -24.63
CA ASN A 314 -0.34 -4.18 -24.79
C ASN A 314 -1.34 -3.28 -24.05
N LYS A 315 -0.87 -2.22 -23.38
CA LYS A 315 -1.74 -1.23 -22.74
C LYS A 315 -2.34 -0.30 -23.78
N THR A 316 -3.56 0.15 -23.53
CA THR A 316 -4.24 1.17 -24.32
C THR A 316 -3.46 2.49 -24.27
N GLU A 317 -3.06 2.99 -25.42
CA GLU A 317 -2.24 4.20 -25.59
C GLU A 317 -3.06 5.50 -25.46
N ARG A 318 -3.77 5.62 -24.33
CA ARG A 318 -4.65 6.72 -23.98
C ARG A 318 -4.45 7.10 -22.52
N ALA A 319 -4.59 8.38 -22.19
CA ALA A 319 -4.61 8.82 -20.81
C ALA A 319 -5.94 8.50 -20.14
N PHE A 320 -5.92 8.25 -18.83
CA PHE A 320 -7.10 7.78 -18.11
C PHE A 320 -7.29 8.46 -16.75
N PHE A 321 -8.55 8.73 -16.42
CA PHE A 321 -8.98 9.18 -15.09
C PHE A 321 -10.43 8.80 -14.79
N ARG A 322 -10.68 8.37 -13.55
CA ARG A 322 -12.02 8.30 -12.96
C ARG A 322 -11.98 8.83 -11.54
N GLY A 323 -12.87 9.76 -11.20
CA GLY A 323 -12.89 10.36 -9.87
C GLY A 323 -14.12 11.21 -9.61
N ARG A 324 -14.24 11.74 -8.39
CA ARG A 324 -15.31 12.66 -8.03
C ARG A 324 -14.99 14.09 -8.46
N ASP A 325 -16.03 14.93 -8.47
CA ASP A 325 -16.02 16.37 -8.72
C ASP A 325 -15.33 17.19 -7.62
N SER A 326 -14.32 16.69 -6.92
CA SER A 326 -13.74 17.38 -5.76
C SER A 326 -12.85 18.58 -6.08
N ARG A 327 -12.69 18.94 -7.36
CA ARG A 327 -11.94 20.11 -7.82
C ARG A 327 -12.36 20.51 -9.23
N GLU A 328 -12.34 21.80 -9.55
CA GLU A 328 -12.76 22.29 -10.87
C GLU A 328 -11.89 21.75 -12.01
N GLU A 329 -10.59 21.56 -11.78
CA GLU A 329 -9.65 20.98 -12.74
C GLU A 329 -10.06 19.55 -13.13
N ARG A 330 -10.76 18.80 -12.27
CA ARG A 330 -11.32 17.49 -12.64
C ARG A 330 -12.49 17.59 -13.61
N LEU A 331 -13.30 18.66 -13.51
CA LEU A 331 -14.39 18.95 -14.46
C LEU A 331 -13.82 19.42 -15.80
N GLN A 332 -12.76 20.23 -15.76
CA GLN A 332 -11.99 20.62 -16.95
C GLN A 332 -11.40 19.38 -17.63
N LEU A 333 -10.81 18.46 -16.87
CA LEU A 333 -10.27 17.19 -17.37
C LEU A 333 -11.34 16.35 -18.09
N ALA A 334 -12.53 16.21 -17.50
CA ALA A 334 -13.66 15.52 -18.14
C ALA A 334 -14.12 16.24 -19.42
N SER A 335 -14.09 17.58 -19.43
CA SER A 335 -14.41 18.37 -20.61
C SER A 335 -13.35 18.24 -21.71
N LEU A 336 -12.06 18.18 -21.36
CA LEU A 336 -10.96 17.90 -22.29
C LEU A 336 -11.11 16.51 -22.90
N SER A 337 -11.48 15.50 -22.13
CA SER A 337 -11.71 14.13 -22.62
C SER A 337 -12.81 14.06 -23.67
N ARG A 338 -13.90 14.82 -23.51
CA ARG A 338 -14.97 14.89 -24.53
C ARG A 338 -14.51 15.52 -25.85
N LYS A 339 -13.57 16.46 -25.79
CA LYS A 339 -13.00 17.13 -26.97
C LYS A 339 -11.90 16.31 -27.65
N HIS A 340 -11.19 15.49 -26.88
CA HIS A 340 -10.04 14.70 -27.33
C HIS A 340 -10.14 13.23 -26.86
N PRO A 341 -11.22 12.50 -27.22
CA PRO A 341 -11.46 11.12 -26.75
C PRO A 341 -10.42 10.10 -27.25
N GLU A 342 -9.67 10.45 -28.29
CA GLU A 342 -8.54 9.70 -28.85
C GLU A 342 -7.29 9.77 -27.96
N LEU A 343 -7.12 10.85 -27.19
CA LEU A 343 -5.96 11.06 -26.31
C LEU A 343 -6.27 10.81 -24.83
N LEU A 344 -7.52 11.05 -24.40
CA LEU A 344 -7.89 11.06 -22.99
C LEU A 344 -9.28 10.46 -22.76
N ASP A 345 -9.36 9.56 -21.79
CA ASP A 345 -10.59 9.03 -21.23
C ASP A 345 -10.68 9.38 -19.75
N ALA A 346 -11.31 10.52 -19.48
CA ALA A 346 -11.49 11.05 -18.14
C ALA A 346 -12.96 11.40 -17.89
N ALA A 347 -13.48 10.99 -16.73
CA ALA A 347 -14.86 11.26 -16.39
C ALA A 347 -15.09 11.37 -14.87
N ILE A 348 -16.17 12.07 -14.52
CA ILE A 348 -16.64 12.23 -13.15
C ILE A 348 -17.59 11.08 -12.77
N THR A 349 -17.32 10.40 -11.65
CA THR A 349 -18.09 9.24 -11.20
C THR A 349 -19.14 9.55 -10.14
N GLY A 350 -19.00 10.69 -9.46
CA GLY A 350 -19.92 11.12 -8.43
C GLY A 350 -19.82 12.63 -8.19
N TRP A 351 -20.97 13.20 -7.84
CA TRP A 351 -21.18 14.64 -7.74
C TRP A 351 -21.56 15.02 -6.31
N PHE A 352 -20.72 15.82 -5.66
CA PHE A 352 -20.93 16.32 -4.30
C PHE A 352 -20.63 17.80 -4.19
N PHE A 353 -19.55 18.28 -4.82
CA PHE A 353 -19.01 19.63 -4.65
C PHE A 353 -19.52 20.63 -5.70
N PHE A 354 -19.79 20.19 -6.93
CA PHE A 354 -20.25 21.01 -8.06
C PHE A 354 -21.51 20.41 -8.71
N ARG A 355 -22.51 20.03 -7.91
CA ARG A 355 -23.69 19.28 -8.36
C ARG A 355 -24.42 19.95 -9.53
N GLU A 356 -24.43 21.27 -9.56
CA GLU A 356 -25.04 22.08 -10.60
C GLU A 356 -24.38 21.92 -11.98
N ARG A 357 -23.12 21.48 -12.03
CA ARG A 357 -22.34 21.25 -13.26
C ARG A 357 -22.55 19.84 -13.83
N GLU A 358 -23.26 18.96 -13.13
CA GLU A 358 -23.49 17.57 -13.57
C GLU A 358 -24.17 17.49 -14.94
N LYS A 359 -25.17 18.35 -15.18
CA LYS A 359 -25.88 18.44 -16.46
C LYS A 359 -24.96 18.79 -17.64
N ASP A 360 -23.88 19.54 -17.38
CA ASP A 360 -23.00 20.07 -18.41
C ASP A 360 -21.81 19.14 -18.67
N VAL A 361 -21.34 18.41 -17.65
CA VAL A 361 -20.14 17.55 -17.71
C VAL A 361 -20.50 16.07 -17.84
N GLY A 362 -21.59 15.63 -17.19
CA GLY A 362 -22.06 14.24 -17.18
C GLY A 362 -21.47 13.37 -16.06
N ARG A 363 -22.07 12.20 -15.87
CA ARG A 363 -21.63 11.16 -14.91
C ARG A 363 -21.23 9.90 -15.65
N ALA A 364 -20.15 9.27 -15.22
CA ALA A 364 -19.69 7.96 -15.70
C ALA A 364 -19.73 6.91 -14.58
N PRO A 365 -19.82 5.60 -14.92
CA PRO A 365 -19.73 4.54 -13.93
C PRO A 365 -18.34 4.48 -13.28
N LEU A 366 -18.30 3.90 -12.08
CA LEU A 366 -17.05 3.52 -11.44
C LEU A 366 -16.32 2.47 -12.29
N VAL A 367 -15.00 2.55 -12.28
CA VAL A 367 -14.09 1.56 -12.89
C VAL A 367 -13.27 0.94 -11.77
N GLY A 368 -13.11 -0.38 -11.79
CA GLY A 368 -12.28 -1.08 -10.80
C GLY A 368 -10.85 -0.53 -10.85
N PHE A 369 -10.22 -0.34 -9.68
CA PHE A 369 -8.92 0.34 -9.63
C PHE A 369 -7.85 -0.35 -10.48
N PHE A 370 -7.77 -1.68 -10.47
CA PHE A 370 -6.81 -2.42 -11.29
C PHE A 370 -7.02 -2.26 -12.80
N ASP A 371 -8.25 -1.94 -13.25
CA ASP A 371 -8.53 -1.67 -14.66
C ASP A 371 -7.94 -0.34 -15.13
N PHE A 372 -7.56 0.56 -14.23
CA PHE A 372 -6.86 1.79 -14.59
C PHE A 372 -5.56 1.44 -15.32
N PHE A 373 -4.86 0.41 -14.87
CA PHE A 373 -3.58 -0.01 -15.43
C PHE A 373 -3.69 -0.71 -16.80
N LYS A 374 -4.90 -0.82 -17.38
CA LYS A 374 -5.07 -1.14 -18.81
C LYS A 374 -4.63 0.01 -19.71
N PHE A 375 -4.54 1.23 -19.19
CA PHE A 375 -4.15 2.44 -19.91
C PHE A 375 -2.70 2.81 -19.63
N LYS A 376 -1.96 3.27 -20.64
CA LYS A 376 -0.55 3.65 -20.51
C LYS A 376 -0.35 4.87 -19.60
N TYR A 377 -1.25 5.85 -19.63
CA TYR A 377 -1.04 7.12 -18.94
C TYR A 377 -2.14 7.37 -17.89
N GLN A 378 -1.76 7.62 -16.65
CA GLN A 378 -2.68 7.92 -15.54
C GLN A 378 -2.61 9.39 -15.20
N VAL A 379 -3.73 10.12 -15.32
CA VAL A 379 -3.76 11.53 -14.94
C VAL A 379 -4.04 11.62 -13.43
N ASN A 380 -3.10 12.19 -12.67
CA ASN A 380 -3.24 12.42 -11.24
C ASN A 380 -3.53 13.90 -10.97
N VAL A 381 -4.80 14.21 -10.74
CA VAL A 381 -5.31 15.56 -10.44
C VAL A 381 -5.78 15.61 -9.00
N ASP A 382 -5.42 16.67 -8.30
CA ASP A 382 -5.79 16.91 -6.91
C ASP A 382 -7.30 16.89 -6.69
N GLY A 383 -7.68 16.52 -5.47
CA GLY A 383 -9.06 16.62 -4.99
C GLY A 383 -9.23 17.90 -4.19
N THR A 384 -9.79 17.77 -2.99
CA THR A 384 -9.71 18.81 -1.97
C THR A 384 -8.24 19.20 -1.75
N VAL A 385 -7.40 18.22 -1.43
CA VAL A 385 -5.94 18.36 -1.30
C VAL A 385 -5.22 17.40 -2.27
N ALA A 386 -3.96 17.05 -1.97
CA ALA A 386 -3.19 16.06 -2.72
C ALA A 386 -4.04 14.80 -3.00
N ALA A 387 -3.92 14.27 -4.21
CA ALA A 387 -4.65 13.06 -4.57
C ALA A 387 -4.02 11.82 -3.93
N TYR A 388 -4.63 11.30 -2.86
CA TYR A 388 -4.17 10.09 -2.15
C TYR A 388 -4.16 8.80 -2.99
N ARG A 389 -4.66 8.86 -4.23
CA ARG A 389 -4.49 7.80 -5.23
C ARG A 389 -3.08 7.75 -5.82
N PHE A 390 -2.33 8.85 -5.80
CA PHE A 390 -1.00 8.95 -6.38
C PHE A 390 -0.03 7.82 -5.97
N PRO A 391 0.11 7.44 -4.68
CA PRO A 391 0.95 6.30 -4.28
C PRO A 391 0.58 5.01 -5.03
N TYR A 392 -0.72 4.73 -5.20
CA TYR A 392 -1.20 3.53 -5.87
C TYR A 392 -1.02 3.60 -7.39
N LEU A 393 -1.15 4.79 -8.00
CA LEU A 393 -0.87 4.95 -9.44
C LEU A 393 0.61 4.71 -9.75
N LEU A 394 1.51 5.20 -8.89
CA LEU A 394 2.95 4.95 -9.05
C LEU A 394 3.30 3.47 -8.86
N LEU A 395 2.67 2.77 -7.91
CA LEU A 395 2.90 1.33 -7.71
C LEU A 395 2.47 0.47 -8.90
N GLY A 396 1.56 0.98 -9.73
CA GLY A 396 1.14 0.38 -10.99
C GLY A 396 2.18 0.48 -12.11
N SER A 397 1.91 -0.13 -13.26
CA SER A 397 2.84 -0.18 -14.41
C SER A 397 2.51 0.84 -15.52
N SER A 398 1.80 1.91 -15.17
CA SER A 398 1.44 3.00 -16.09
C SER A 398 2.28 4.24 -15.80
N LEU A 399 2.49 5.10 -16.79
CA LEU A 399 3.11 6.41 -16.58
C LEU A 399 2.14 7.33 -15.86
N VAL A 400 2.59 7.99 -14.79
CA VAL A 400 1.76 8.98 -14.09
C VAL A 400 2.04 10.39 -14.64
N LEU A 401 0.98 11.06 -15.08
CA LEU A 401 0.95 12.48 -15.43
C LEU A 401 0.44 13.23 -14.18
N LYS A 402 1.37 13.80 -13.40
CA LYS A 402 1.05 14.41 -12.11
C LYS A 402 0.83 15.92 -12.27
N GLN A 403 -0.34 16.39 -11.87
CA GLN A 403 -0.62 17.81 -11.76
C GLN A 403 0.34 18.48 -10.75
N ASP A 404 0.86 19.63 -11.16
CA ASP A 404 1.61 20.55 -10.31
C ASP A 404 0.68 21.10 -9.23
N SER A 405 1.15 21.03 -7.98
CA SER A 405 0.32 21.30 -6.82
C SER A 405 1.17 21.81 -5.67
N GLN A 406 0.57 22.73 -4.91
CA GLN A 406 1.08 23.17 -3.61
C GLN A 406 0.97 22.06 -2.55
N TYR A 407 0.05 21.10 -2.72
CA TYR A 407 -0.19 20.03 -1.75
C TYR A 407 0.78 18.87 -1.97
N TYR A 408 1.25 18.31 -0.85
CA TYR A 408 2.17 17.18 -0.86
C TYR A 408 1.85 16.17 0.24
N GLU A 409 2.13 14.90 -0.05
CA GLU A 409 2.15 13.83 0.96
C GLU A 409 3.59 13.56 1.42
N PHE A 410 3.72 12.75 2.47
CA PHE A 410 4.96 12.48 3.20
C PHE A 410 6.16 12.00 2.34
N PHE A 411 5.91 11.39 1.19
CA PHE A 411 6.95 10.82 0.31
C PHE A 411 7.26 11.67 -0.92
N TYR A 412 6.49 12.74 -1.20
CA TYR A 412 6.57 13.48 -2.47
C TYR A 412 7.94 14.12 -2.68
N ARG A 413 8.60 14.56 -1.60
CA ARG A 413 9.94 15.17 -1.63
C ARG A 413 11.03 14.24 -2.16
N SER A 414 10.83 12.93 -2.07
CA SER A 414 11.76 11.92 -2.60
C SER A 414 11.52 11.62 -4.08
N LEU A 415 10.53 12.28 -4.72
CA LEU A 415 10.21 12.09 -6.12
C LEU A 415 10.62 13.30 -6.95
N GLU A 416 11.16 12.99 -8.13
CA GLU A 416 11.65 13.96 -9.09
C GLU A 416 10.78 13.97 -10.36
N PRO A 417 10.31 15.15 -10.80
CA PRO A 417 9.66 15.31 -12.11
C PRO A 417 10.57 14.84 -13.25
N TRP A 418 9.98 14.26 -14.29
CA TRP A 418 10.65 13.67 -15.47
C TRP A 418 11.54 12.45 -15.20
N THR A 419 11.82 12.13 -13.95
CA THR A 419 12.44 10.86 -13.54
C THR A 419 11.36 9.86 -13.11
N HIS A 420 10.45 10.27 -12.23
CA HIS A 420 9.48 9.38 -11.59
C HIS A 420 8.03 9.56 -12.09
N PHE A 421 7.73 10.73 -12.64
CA PHE A 421 6.42 11.07 -13.22
C PHE A 421 6.59 12.21 -14.22
N VAL A 422 5.60 12.46 -15.08
CA VAL A 422 5.60 13.63 -15.95
C VAL A 422 4.78 14.75 -15.30
N PRO A 423 5.35 15.94 -15.05
CA PRO A 423 4.60 17.06 -14.48
C PRO A 423 3.64 17.66 -15.52
N VAL A 424 2.46 18.02 -15.07
CA VAL A 424 1.41 18.73 -15.81
C VAL A 424 1.12 20.03 -15.06
N LYS A 425 0.92 21.15 -15.76
CA LYS A 425 0.58 22.43 -15.11
C LYS A 425 -0.69 22.31 -14.27
N ARG A 426 -0.77 23.14 -13.22
CA ARG A 426 -1.91 23.18 -12.30
C ARG A 426 -3.24 23.37 -13.04
N ASP A 427 -3.28 24.21 -14.07
CA ASP A 427 -4.48 24.49 -14.88
C ASP A 427 -4.75 23.49 -16.02
N LEU A 428 -3.96 22.41 -16.09
CA LEU A 428 -4.01 21.37 -17.13
C LEU A 428 -3.76 21.88 -18.56
N SER A 429 -3.27 23.12 -18.74
CA SER A 429 -3.12 23.76 -20.06
C SER A 429 -2.14 23.03 -20.99
N ASP A 430 -1.18 22.27 -20.43
CA ASP A 430 -0.21 21.49 -21.18
C ASP A 430 -0.48 19.98 -21.17
N LEU A 431 -1.61 19.52 -20.59
CA LEU A 431 -1.89 18.09 -20.42
C LEU A 431 -1.89 17.34 -21.76
N LEU A 432 -2.57 17.88 -22.78
CA LEU A 432 -2.65 17.23 -24.10
C LEU A 432 -1.27 17.12 -24.76
N ASP A 433 -0.41 18.13 -24.57
CA ASP A 433 0.96 18.11 -25.08
C ASP A 433 1.82 17.09 -24.34
N LYS A 434 1.62 16.91 -23.02
CA LYS A 434 2.28 15.83 -22.26
C LYS A 434 1.83 14.45 -22.71
N ILE A 435 0.55 14.28 -23.04
CA ILE A 435 0.04 13.01 -23.57
C ILE A 435 0.67 12.73 -24.94
N ARG A 436 0.70 13.71 -25.85
CA ARG A 436 1.35 13.57 -27.17
C ARG A 436 2.83 13.25 -27.03
N TRP A 437 3.55 13.98 -26.17
CA TRP A 437 4.95 13.68 -25.85
C TRP A 437 5.14 12.23 -25.39
N ALA A 438 4.28 11.72 -24.51
CA ALA A 438 4.39 10.35 -24.00
C ALA A 438 4.11 9.29 -25.08
N LYS A 439 3.27 9.59 -26.07
CA LYS A 439 3.02 8.75 -27.25
C LYS A 439 4.24 8.75 -28.19
N ASP A 440 4.74 9.95 -28.50
CA ASP A 440 5.87 10.15 -29.42
C ASP A 440 7.20 9.65 -28.83
N ASN A 441 7.27 9.47 -27.51
CA ASN A 441 8.45 9.03 -26.76
C ASN A 441 8.16 7.78 -25.92
N ASP A 442 7.49 6.77 -26.49
CA ASP A 442 6.97 5.61 -25.75
C ASP A 442 8.02 4.90 -24.86
N GLY A 443 9.25 4.70 -25.38
CA GLY A 443 10.33 4.09 -24.59
C GLY A 443 10.75 4.94 -23.39
N ARG A 444 10.81 6.27 -23.55
CA ARG A 444 11.10 7.18 -22.43
C ARG A 444 9.93 7.23 -21.45
N ALA A 445 8.70 7.19 -21.93
CA ALA A 445 7.51 7.12 -21.09
C ALA A 445 7.48 5.85 -20.22
N GLU A 446 7.83 4.70 -20.81
CA GLU A 446 7.98 3.44 -20.07
C GLU A 446 9.10 3.51 -19.04
N GLU A 447 10.25 4.12 -19.39
CA GLU A 447 11.37 4.30 -18.48
C GLU A 447 10.98 5.13 -17.25
N VAL A 448 10.29 6.26 -17.44
CA VAL A 448 9.79 7.11 -16.35
C VAL A 448 8.77 6.36 -15.50
N SER A 449 7.86 5.60 -16.12
CA SER A 449 6.91 4.75 -15.39
C SER A 449 7.64 3.71 -14.52
N ARG A 450 8.64 3.03 -15.07
CA ARG A 450 9.44 2.01 -14.35
C ARG A 450 10.21 2.63 -13.18
N ALA A 451 10.82 3.79 -13.38
CA ALA A 451 11.54 4.52 -12.33
C ALA A 451 10.60 4.99 -11.21
N GLY A 452 9.46 5.60 -11.55
CA GLY A 452 8.42 6.00 -10.58
C GLY A 452 7.89 4.81 -9.77
N ARG A 453 7.63 3.70 -10.44
CA ARG A 453 7.21 2.44 -9.79
C ARG A 453 8.29 1.88 -8.86
N ALA A 454 9.55 1.91 -9.27
CA ALA A 454 10.65 1.47 -8.43
C ALA A 454 10.78 2.32 -7.15
N ALA A 455 10.72 3.65 -7.28
CA ALA A 455 10.75 4.56 -6.13
C ALA A 455 9.56 4.33 -5.19
N ALA A 456 8.35 4.20 -5.72
CA ALA A 456 7.16 3.93 -4.91
C ALA A 456 7.23 2.58 -4.17
N ARG A 457 7.79 1.54 -4.81
CA ARG A 457 8.01 0.21 -4.19
C ARG A 457 9.03 0.25 -3.05
N ASP A 458 9.94 1.22 -3.05
CA ASP A 458 10.86 1.44 -1.93
C ASP A 458 10.21 2.28 -0.82
N LEU A 459 9.68 3.44 -1.18
CA LEU A 459 9.17 4.44 -0.24
C LEU A 459 7.88 4.02 0.49
N LEU A 460 7.03 3.19 -0.14
CA LEU A 460 5.69 2.85 0.35
C LEU A 460 5.59 1.44 0.94
N GLN A 461 6.71 0.87 1.39
CA GLN A 461 6.69 -0.41 2.09
C GLN A 461 6.01 -0.27 3.46
N PRO A 462 5.27 -1.28 3.94
CA PRO A 462 4.73 -1.29 5.31
C PRO A 462 5.78 -0.96 6.37
N THR A 463 6.98 -1.54 6.26
CA THR A 463 8.09 -1.27 7.18
C THR A 463 8.51 0.20 7.18
N ARG A 464 8.63 0.81 5.99
CA ARG A 464 8.93 2.24 5.81
C ARG A 464 7.87 3.14 6.45
N LEU A 465 6.60 2.77 6.34
CA LEU A 465 5.51 3.52 6.97
C LEU A 465 5.68 3.57 8.49
N TYR A 466 5.95 2.44 9.15
CA TYR A 466 6.21 2.41 10.60
C TYR A 466 7.48 3.19 10.97
N CYS A 467 8.56 3.07 10.19
CA CYS A 467 9.78 3.85 10.39
C CYS A 467 9.51 5.35 10.35
N TYR A 468 8.71 5.81 9.39
CA TYR A 468 8.36 7.21 9.26
C TYR A 468 7.55 7.71 10.46
N TYR A 469 6.54 6.95 10.92
CA TYR A 469 5.77 7.29 12.12
C TYR A 469 6.67 7.41 13.36
N LEU A 470 7.58 6.44 13.58
CA LEU A 470 8.50 6.49 14.70
C LEU A 470 9.45 7.70 14.60
N ALA A 471 9.99 7.98 13.41
CA ALA A 471 10.88 9.10 13.18
C ALA A 471 10.21 10.45 13.49
N VAL A 472 8.95 10.63 13.07
CA VAL A 472 8.17 11.84 13.39
C VAL A 472 7.97 11.98 14.90
N LEU A 473 7.54 10.91 15.58
CA LEU A 473 7.27 10.95 17.03
C LEU A 473 8.55 11.18 17.84
N GLN A 474 9.67 10.57 17.45
CA GLN A 474 10.98 10.80 18.07
C GLN A 474 11.47 12.24 17.83
N ALA A 475 11.38 12.74 16.60
CA ALA A 475 11.77 14.10 16.27
C ALA A 475 10.95 15.13 17.05
N TYR A 476 9.63 14.88 17.19
CA TYR A 476 8.74 15.70 17.99
C TYR A 476 9.16 15.65 19.47
N ALA A 477 9.29 14.45 20.04
CA ALA A 477 9.64 14.24 21.45
C ALA A 477 10.96 14.95 21.84
N GLN A 478 11.98 14.85 21.00
CA GLN A 478 13.29 15.48 21.19
C GLN A 478 13.23 17.02 21.25
N ARG A 479 12.20 17.62 20.65
CA ARG A 479 12.02 19.08 20.59
C ARG A 479 11.12 19.61 21.69
N GLN A 480 10.45 18.76 22.45
CA GLN A 480 9.51 19.19 23.48
C GLN A 480 10.21 19.81 24.69
N GLN A 481 9.64 20.91 25.18
CA GLN A 481 9.97 21.51 26.46
C GLN A 481 8.78 21.34 27.40
N GLY A 482 9.05 20.79 28.59
CA GLY A 482 8.03 20.34 29.53
C GLY A 482 7.75 18.84 29.41
N ARG A 483 6.93 18.32 30.32
CA ARG A 483 6.55 16.90 30.33
C ARG A 483 5.24 16.69 29.58
N PRO A 484 5.17 15.71 28.66
CA PRO A 484 3.91 15.20 28.12
C PRO A 484 2.93 14.86 29.24
N SER A 485 1.64 15.11 29.02
CA SER A 485 0.60 14.87 30.01
C SER A 485 -0.65 14.27 29.37
N ALA A 486 -1.16 13.20 29.99
CA ALA A 486 -2.45 12.61 29.67
C ALA A 486 -3.61 13.23 30.46
N ARG A 487 -3.40 14.39 31.09
CA ARG A 487 -4.44 15.05 31.90
C ARG A 487 -5.63 15.42 31.01
N ASP A 488 -6.83 15.09 31.46
CA ASP A 488 -8.10 15.32 30.76
C ASP A 488 -8.19 14.61 29.39
N MET A 489 -7.47 13.49 29.22
CA MET A 489 -7.51 12.64 28.04
C MET A 489 -8.07 11.25 28.37
N ASP A 490 -8.75 10.66 27.40
CA ASP A 490 -9.17 9.26 27.45
C ASP A 490 -8.02 8.36 27.00
N GLU A 491 -7.78 7.25 27.71
CA GLU A 491 -6.89 6.20 27.22
C GLU A 491 -7.51 5.52 25.99
N VAL A 492 -6.67 5.29 24.97
CA VAL A 492 -7.01 4.40 23.85
C VAL A 492 -6.43 3.02 24.21
N PRO A 493 -7.28 2.05 24.61
CA PRO A 493 -6.79 0.77 25.10
C PRO A 493 -6.26 -0.10 23.96
N GLN A 494 -5.22 -0.89 24.24
CA GLN A 494 -4.83 -1.99 23.35
C GLN A 494 -6.00 -3.00 23.21
N PRO A 495 -6.16 -3.64 22.04
CA PRO A 495 -7.12 -4.72 21.87
C PRO A 495 -6.87 -5.84 22.89
N ARG A 496 -7.93 -6.33 23.54
CA ARG A 496 -7.86 -7.37 24.59
C ARG A 496 -8.33 -8.75 24.12
N ASP A 497 -8.46 -8.95 22.82
CA ASP A 497 -8.96 -10.22 22.31
C ASP A 497 -7.96 -11.36 22.57
N HIS A 498 -8.45 -12.61 22.51
CA HIS A 498 -7.63 -13.80 22.72
C HIS A 498 -6.48 -13.92 21.71
N THR A 499 -6.59 -13.26 20.55
CA THR A 499 -5.53 -13.30 19.54
C THR A 499 -4.31 -12.52 20.01
N ALA A 500 -4.48 -11.45 20.81
CA ALA A 500 -3.40 -10.62 21.37
C ALA A 500 -2.54 -11.31 22.44
N GLN A 501 -2.91 -12.50 22.92
CA GLN A 501 -2.16 -13.22 23.94
C GLN A 501 -0.83 -13.74 23.37
N CYS A 502 0.29 -13.24 23.90
CA CYS A 502 1.62 -13.71 23.55
C CYS A 502 2.58 -13.60 24.75
N LEU A 503 3.69 -14.34 24.70
CA LEU A 503 4.76 -14.25 25.70
C LEU A 503 5.91 -13.41 25.13
N CYS A 504 6.25 -12.33 25.83
CA CYS A 504 7.40 -11.51 25.48
C CYS A 504 8.68 -12.15 26.02
N GLU A 505 9.62 -12.46 25.14
CA GLU A 505 10.92 -13.01 25.56
C GLU A 505 11.83 -11.92 26.18
N HIS A 506 11.49 -10.65 25.99
CA HIS A 506 12.22 -9.50 26.54
C HIS A 506 11.83 -9.14 27.99
N GLY A 507 11.04 -9.99 28.66
CA GLY A 507 10.49 -9.74 29.99
C GLY A 507 11.43 -10.05 31.15
N GLY A 508 12.40 -9.16 31.40
CA GLY A 508 12.89 -8.88 32.75
C GLY A 508 12.21 -7.61 33.27
N GLN A 509 11.45 -7.75 34.37
CA GLN A 509 10.81 -6.72 35.21
C GLN A 509 9.32 -6.37 34.96
N GLU A 510 8.52 -6.96 35.85
CA GLU A 510 7.35 -6.43 36.57
C GLU A 510 6.02 -6.22 35.82
N GLY A 511 5.30 -7.34 35.68
CA GLY A 511 3.84 -7.33 35.78
C GLY A 511 3.44 -7.16 37.25
N HIS A 512 2.81 -6.03 37.60
CA HIS A 512 2.16 -5.88 38.90
C HIS A 512 1.04 -6.90 39.03
N GLY A 513 1.11 -7.65 40.12
CA GLY A 513 0.31 -8.83 40.42
C GLY A 513 -1.19 -8.56 40.49
N GLY A 514 -1.93 -9.65 40.27
CA GLY A 514 -3.37 -9.69 40.38
C GLY A 514 -3.86 -9.22 41.75
N HIS A 515 -4.93 -8.44 41.73
CA HIS A 515 -5.81 -8.33 42.88
C HIS A 515 -6.67 -9.59 42.92
N GLU A 516 -6.22 -10.57 43.71
CA GLU A 516 -7.13 -11.54 44.33
C GLU A 516 -8.02 -10.78 45.31
N GLY A 517 -9.31 -10.67 44.99
CA GLY A 517 -10.33 -10.27 45.95
C GLY A 517 -10.58 -11.42 46.91
N GLN A 518 -9.91 -11.41 48.06
CA GLN A 518 -10.31 -12.18 49.23
C GLN A 518 -11.62 -11.61 49.77
N GLY A 519 -12.74 -12.27 49.48
CA GLY A 519 -14.00 -12.07 50.17
C GLY A 519 -13.93 -12.71 51.55
N THR A 520 -13.55 -11.95 52.57
CA THR A 520 -13.75 -12.32 53.97
C THR A 520 -15.21 -12.09 54.34
N ALA A 521 -15.96 -13.18 54.43
CA ALA A 521 -17.16 -13.23 55.25
C ALA A 521 -16.72 -13.33 56.72
N ARG A 522 -17.20 -12.41 57.56
CA ARG A 522 -17.70 -12.72 58.90
C ARG A 522 -18.47 -11.53 59.44
N ASP A 523 -19.77 -11.75 59.55
CA ASP A 523 -20.60 -11.17 60.59
C ASP A 523 -19.89 -11.37 61.93
N GLU A 524 -19.73 -10.28 62.65
CA GLU A 524 -20.44 -10.09 63.89
C GLU A 524 -20.86 -8.59 63.79
N LEU A 525 -21.92 -8.13 64.42
CA LEU A 525 -21.88 -7.82 65.83
C LEU A 525 -20.51 -7.64 66.51
#